data_AF-A0A9D5E243-F1
#
_entry.id   AF-A0A9D5E243-F1
#
_cell.length_a   1.000
_cell.length_b   1.000
_cell.length_c   1.000
_cell.angle_alpha   90.00
_cell.angle_beta   90.00
_cell.angle_gamma   90.00
#
_symmetry.space_group_name_H-M   'P 1'
#
loop_
_entity.id
_entity.type
_entity.pdbx_description
1 polymer ?
#
loop_
_entity_poly.entity_id
_entity_poly.type
_entity_poly.pdbx_seq_one_letter_code
_entity_poly.pdbx_strand_id
1 'polypeptide(L)' 'MSAHASIATALEAYEAEHQKFEAGNSAAGTRARKALAELSKAIKARRNEITETKVARKEAKG' A
#
# COMPACT_ATOMS: atom_id res chain seq x y z
N MET A 1 -2.32 11.23 -5.74
CA MET A 1 -2.97 9.91 -5.61
C MET A 1 -3.42 9.75 -4.16
N SER A 2 -4.62 9.21 -3.90
CA SER A 2 -5.06 8.88 -2.53
C SER A 2 -4.27 7.69 -1.99
N ALA A 3 -4.19 7.52 -0.66
CA ALA A 3 -3.53 6.35 -0.08
C ALA A 3 -4.14 5.02 -0.58
N HIS A 4 -5.43 5.03 -0.92
CA HIS A 4 -6.09 3.89 -1.56
C HIS A 4 -5.53 3.57 -2.95
N ALA A 5 -5.35 4.57 -3.82
CA ALA A 5 -4.74 4.35 -5.13
C ALA A 5 -3.30 3.83 -5.00
N SER A 6 -2.53 4.35 -4.03
CA SER A 6 -1.17 3.87 -3.75
C SER A 6 -1.13 2.41 -3.29
N ILE A 7 -2.13 1.93 -2.55
CA ILE A 7 -2.26 0.52 -2.17
C ILE A 7 -2.41 -0.35 -3.42
N ALA A 8 -3.33 0.01 -4.33
CA ALA A 8 -3.59 -0.77 -5.54
C ALA A 8 -2.34 -0.86 -6.42
N THR A 9 -1.67 0.26 -6.67
CA THR A 9 -0.42 0.28 -7.46
C THR A 9 0.70 -0.52 -6.80
N ALA A 10 0.90 -0.41 -5.48
CA ALA A 10 1.96 -1.14 -4.80
C ALA A 10 1.69 -2.66 -4.76
N LEU A 11 0.42 -3.06 -4.65
CA LEU A 11 0.03 -4.47 -4.70
C LEU A 11 0.25 -5.06 -6.09
N GLU A 12 -0.15 -4.35 -7.15
CA GLU A 12 0.07 -4.78 -8.54
C GLU A 12 1.56 -4.90 -8.86
N ALA A 13 2.39 -3.95 -8.40
CA ALA A 13 3.83 -4.02 -8.53
C ALA A 13 4.46 -5.19 -7.76
N TYR A 14 3.93 -5.49 -6.56
CA TYR A 14 4.38 -6.66 -5.80
C TYR A 14 4.05 -7.96 -6.53
N GLU A 15 2.82 -8.13 -7.01
CA GLU A 15 2.37 -9.35 -7.70
C GLU A 15 3.22 -9.60 -8.95
N ALA A 16 3.46 -8.57 -9.76
CA ALA A 16 4.27 -8.68 -10.96
C ALA A 16 5.73 -9.07 -10.67
N GLU A 17 6.31 -8.59 -9.57
CA GLU A 17 7.68 -8.96 -9.17
C GLU A 17 7.73 -10.29 -8.43
N HIS A 18 6.68 -10.66 -7.69
CA HIS A 18 6.55 -11.97 -7.06
C HIS A 18 6.56 -13.08 -8.11
N GLN A 19 5.76 -12.96 -9.17
CA GLN A 19 5.75 -13.94 -10.25
C GLN A 19 7.12 -14.12 -10.91
N LYS A 20 7.84 -13.01 -11.16
CA LYS A 20 9.22 -13.07 -11.69
C LYS A 20 10.20 -13.72 -10.72
N PHE A 21 10.04 -13.47 -9.43
CA PHE A 21 10.89 -14.04 -8.39
C PHE A 21 10.68 -15.55 -8.25
N GLU A 22 9.42 -16.02 -8.22
CA GLU A 22 9.09 -17.45 -8.21
C GLU A 22 9.58 -18.16 -9.49
N ALA A 23 9.65 -17.44 -10.61
CA ALA A 23 10.27 -17.92 -11.85
C ALA A 23 11.82 -17.91 -11.83
N GLY A 24 12.46 -17.63 -10.68
CA GLY A 24 13.91 -17.71 -10.49
C GLY A 24 14.68 -16.39 -10.68
N ASN A 25 14.01 -15.25 -10.89
CA ASN A 25 14.70 -13.97 -10.99
C ASN A 25 15.00 -13.36 -9.61
N SER A 26 16.21 -13.57 -9.10
CA SER A 26 16.66 -13.04 -7.80
C SER A 26 16.57 -11.52 -7.66
N ALA A 27 16.75 -10.76 -8.76
CA ALA A 27 16.64 -9.30 -8.73
C ALA A 27 15.19 -8.83 -8.51
N ALA A 28 14.21 -9.60 -9.00
CA ALA A 28 12.79 -9.35 -8.76
C ALA A 28 12.44 -9.45 -7.27
N GLY A 29 13.12 -10.33 -6.51
CA GLY A 29 12.95 -10.41 -5.05
C GLY A 29 13.29 -9.10 -4.31
N THR A 30 14.27 -8.33 -4.78
CA THR A 30 14.56 -7.01 -4.21
C THR A 30 13.48 -5.99 -4.54
N ARG A 31 12.93 -6.04 -5.76
CA ARG A 31 11.83 -5.15 -6.17
C ARG A 31 10.52 -5.51 -5.47
N ALA A 32 10.21 -6.79 -5.28
CA ALA A 32 9.07 -7.27 -4.52
C ALA A 32 9.11 -6.75 -3.06
N ARG A 33 10.25 -6.86 -2.38
CA ARG A 33 10.43 -6.30 -1.02
C ARG A 33 10.23 -4.79 -0.98
N LYS A 34 10.70 -4.05 -1.99
CA LYS A 34 10.46 -2.61 -2.10
C LYS A 34 8.97 -2.30 -2.28
N ALA A 35 8.27 -3.03 -3.15
CA ALA A 35 6.83 -2.87 -3.35
C ALA A 35 6.04 -3.14 -2.06
N LEU A 36 6.41 -4.17 -1.29
CA LEU A 36 5.82 -4.46 0.02
C LEU A 36 6.06 -3.34 1.04
N ALA A 37 7.25 -2.72 1.03
CA ALA A 37 7.54 -1.58 1.91
C ALA A 37 6.65 -0.37 1.57
N GLU A 38 6.46 -0.06 0.29
CA GLU A 38 5.56 1.01 -0.14
C GLU A 38 4.09 0.68 0.16
N LEU A 39 3.68 -0.57 -0.01
CA LEU A 39 2.35 -1.05 0.38
C LEU A 39 2.10 -0.85 1.88
N SER A 40 3.07 -1.18 2.73
CA SER A 40 2.97 -0.97 4.19
C SER A 40 2.77 0.50 4.56
N LYS A 41 3.50 1.41 3.90
CA LYS A 41 3.33 2.87 4.10
C LYS A 41 1.94 3.32 3.67
N ALA A 42 1.48 2.88 2.50
CA ALA A 42 0.17 3.24 1.96
C ALA A 42 -0.98 2.74 2.85
N ILE A 43 -0.88 1.52 3.39
CA ILE A 43 -1.85 0.96 4.35
C ILE A 43 -1.91 1.83 5.62
N LYS A 44 -0.76 2.21 6.18
CA LYS A 44 -0.72 3.08 7.38
C LYS A 44 -1.35 4.44 7.11
N ALA A 45 -1.03 5.05 5.97
CA ALA A 45 -1.63 6.33 5.56
C ALA A 45 -3.15 6.21 5.43
N ARG A 46 -3.64 5.19 4.72
CA ARG A 46 -5.08 4.97 4.54
C ARG A 46 -5.81 4.75 5.86
N ARG A 47 -5.22 4.01 6.79
CA ARG A 47 -5.79 3.82 8.14
C ARG A 47 -5.91 5.14 8.89
N ASN A 48 -4.90 6.00 8.81
CA ASN A 48 -4.93 7.30 9.47
C ASN A 48 -5.99 8.22 8.84
N GLU A 49 -6.08 8.29 7.50
CA GLU A 49 -7.14 9.02 6.77
C GLU A 49 -8.56 8.62 7.26
N ILE A 50 -8.78 7.32 7.47
CA ILE A 50 -10.06 6.79 7.97
C ILE A 50 -10.32 7.28 9.40
N THR A 51 -9.31 7.23 10.27
CA THR A 51 -9.43 7.70 11.65
C THR A 51 -9.76 9.20 11.70
N GLU A 52 -9.02 10.01 10.95
CA GLU A 52 -9.24 11.46 10.85
C GLU A 52 -10.66 11.77 10.35
N THR A 53 -11.11 11.07 9.30
CA THR A 53 -12.47 11.21 8.77
C THR A 53 -13.53 10.87 9.83
N LYS A 54 -13.31 9.83 10.64
CA LYS A 54 -14.23 9.46 11.72
C LYS A 54 -14.27 10.52 12.82
N VAL A 55 -13.12 11.07 13.21
CA VAL A 55 -13.01 12.14 14.21
C VAL A 55 -13.72 13.39 13.72
N ALA A 56 -13.43 13.86 12.51
CA ALA A 56 -14.07 15.03 11.91
C ALA A 56 -15.61 14.88 11.83
N ARG A 57 -16.10 13.69 11.46
CA ARG A 57 -17.55 13.40 11.45
C ARG A 57 -18.19 13.38 12.83
N LYS A 58 -17.43 13.08 13.88
CA LYS A 58 -17.91 13.12 15.27
C LYS A 58 -17.99 14.56 15.75
N GLU A 59 -16.97 15.37 15.47
CA GLU A 59 -16.92 16.79 15.83
C GLU A 59 -17.99 17.61 15.10
N ALA A 60 -18.25 17.34 13.82
CA ALA A 60 -19.29 18.04 13.06
C ALA A 60 -20.74 17.72 13.51
N LYS A 61 -20.92 16.77 14.44
CA LYS A 61 -22.23 16.38 14.99
C LYS A 61 -22.47 16.92 16.41
N GLY A 62 -21.46 17.47 17.06
CA GLY A 62 -21.55 18.09 18.39
C GLY A 62 -21.68 19.59 18.29
#